data_AF-A0AAJ2ASL4-F1
#
_entry.id   AF-A0AAJ2ASL4-F1
#
_cell.length_a   1.000
_cell.length_b   1.000
_cell.length_c   1.000
_cell.angle_alpha   90.00
_cell.angle_beta   90.00
_cell.angle_gamma   90.00
#
_symmetry.space_group_name_H-M   'P 1'
#
loop_
_entity.id
_entity.type
_entity.pdbx_description
1 polymer ?
#
loop_
_entity_poly.entity_id
_entity_poly.type
_entity_poly.pdbx_seq_one_letter_code
_entity_poly.pdbx_strand_id
1 'polypeptide(L)'
;MSTTELSQQTATKNFHEVARTIVGFMTDCGLQDADVNAGNLSLAFEYGYRPLPTFWRDFDLTALLDAMSERFPNWRSAVQRRDRTTEEVLRQVQEILHCHAFDEANAEMLMALPKHARPTDSEAASRWIRAELLKRKLEAELRFAQRDGNRCGEAALQELHCLECAANDVEFERIGTSVARTWRNRALAERKRHLQKPQ
;
A
#
# COMPACT_ATOMS: atom_id res chain seq x y z
N MET A 1 12.49 26.38 -17.27
CA MET A 1 11.96 25.35 -16.37
C MET A 1 13.08 24.93 -15.45
N SER A 2 12.87 25.10 -14.15
CA SER A 2 13.87 24.81 -13.12
C SER A 2 13.88 23.32 -12.77
N THR A 3 15.01 22.80 -12.29
CA THR A 3 15.18 21.39 -11.90
C THR A 3 14.13 20.93 -10.88
N THR A 4 13.68 21.84 -10.02
CA THR A 4 12.62 21.64 -9.01
C THR A 4 11.22 21.47 -9.62
N GLU A 5 10.92 22.17 -10.72
CA GLU A 5 9.62 22.06 -11.41
C GLU A 5 9.52 20.71 -12.14
N LEU A 6 10.64 20.23 -12.68
CA LEU A 6 10.74 18.95 -13.37
C LEU A 6 10.60 17.75 -12.41
N SER A 7 11.17 17.84 -11.21
CA SER A 7 11.03 16.81 -10.18
C SER A 7 9.62 16.74 -9.62
N GLN A 8 8.97 17.89 -9.40
CA GLN A 8 7.58 17.95 -8.93
C GLN A 8 6.60 17.39 -9.97
N GLN A 9 6.75 17.74 -11.25
CA GLN A 9 5.91 17.19 -12.32
C GLN A 9 6.07 15.67 -12.49
N THR A 10 7.29 15.15 -12.31
CA THR A 10 7.55 13.70 -12.38
C THR A 10 6.90 12.97 -11.20
N ALA A 11 7.00 13.52 -9.99
CA ALA A 11 6.35 12.96 -8.80
C ALA A 11 4.82 12.94 -8.95
N THR A 12 4.20 14.05 -9.35
CA THR A 12 2.74 14.13 -9.58
C THR A 12 2.27 13.13 -10.64
N LYS A 13 3.01 12.98 -11.75
CA LYS A 13 2.67 11.99 -12.79
C LYS A 13 2.72 10.55 -12.26
N ASN A 14 3.68 10.24 -11.40
CA ASN A 14 3.80 8.92 -10.79
C ASN A 14 2.63 8.61 -9.84
N PHE A 15 2.16 9.56 -9.03
CA PHE A 15 1.02 9.31 -8.13
C PHE A 15 -0.29 9.10 -8.88
N HIS A 16 -0.56 9.87 -9.94
CA HIS A 16 -1.72 9.62 -10.80
C HIS A 16 -1.64 8.26 -11.52
N GLU A 17 -0.44 7.78 -11.85
CA GLU A 17 -0.27 6.44 -12.43
C GLU A 17 -0.57 5.33 -11.41
N VAL A 18 -0.09 5.48 -10.17
CA VAL A 18 -0.37 4.54 -9.08
C VAL A 18 -1.88 4.50 -8.77
N ALA A 19 -2.53 5.67 -8.62
CA ALA A 19 -3.98 5.77 -8.43
C ALA A 19 -4.77 5.06 -9.55
N ARG A 20 -4.39 5.29 -10.82
CA ARG A 20 -5.00 4.60 -11.97
C ARG A 20 -4.73 3.10 -11.96
N THR A 21 -3.56 2.66 -11.51
CA THR A 21 -3.23 1.23 -11.38
C THR A 21 -4.12 0.55 -10.34
N ILE A 22 -4.32 1.19 -9.18
CA ILE A 22 -5.20 0.72 -8.10
C ILE A 22 -6.66 0.63 -8.59
N VAL A 23 -7.18 1.69 -9.24
CA VAL A 23 -8.55 1.71 -9.77
C VAL A 23 -8.73 0.73 -10.94
N GLY A 24 -7.69 0.58 -11.77
CA GLY A 24 -7.63 -0.40 -12.86
C GLY A 24 -7.72 -1.83 -12.33
N PHE A 25 -6.99 -2.15 -11.26
CA PHE A 25 -7.11 -3.43 -10.56
C PHE A 25 -8.55 -3.70 -10.11
N MET A 26 -9.19 -2.73 -9.45
CA MET A 26 -10.58 -2.89 -8.99
C MET A 26 -11.54 -3.17 -10.16
N THR A 27 -11.34 -2.46 -11.27
CA THR A 27 -12.11 -2.64 -12.50
C THR A 27 -11.90 -4.03 -13.14
N ASP A 28 -10.66 -4.48 -13.20
CA ASP A 28 -10.30 -5.80 -13.73
C ASP A 28 -10.87 -6.93 -12.86
N CYS A 29 -10.92 -6.72 -11.55
CA CYS A 29 -11.58 -7.60 -10.59
C CYS A 29 -13.11 -7.58 -10.68
N GLY A 30 -13.70 -6.68 -11.48
CA GLY A 30 -15.16 -6.59 -11.67
C GLY A 30 -15.91 -5.91 -10.54
N LEU A 31 -15.20 -5.24 -9.64
CA LEU A 31 -15.79 -4.50 -8.53
C LEU A 31 -16.68 -3.37 -9.05
N GLN A 32 -17.75 -3.08 -8.33
CA GLN A 32 -18.71 -2.01 -8.61
C GLN A 32 -18.68 -0.95 -7.50
N ASP A 33 -19.50 0.10 -7.64
CA ASP A 33 -19.66 1.17 -6.64
C ASP A 33 -19.86 0.63 -5.21
N ALA A 34 -20.69 -0.40 -5.05
CA ALA A 34 -21.00 -1.00 -3.76
C ALA A 34 -19.86 -1.81 -3.14
N ASP A 35 -18.85 -2.16 -3.95
CA ASP A 35 -17.71 -2.96 -3.54
C ASP A 35 -16.53 -2.10 -3.12
N VAL A 36 -16.63 -0.77 -3.19
CA VAL A 36 -15.66 0.13 -2.60
C VAL A 36 -15.69 0.00 -1.08
N ASN A 37 -14.64 -0.60 -0.52
CA ASN A 37 -14.44 -0.75 0.92
C ASN A 37 -12.94 -0.90 1.21
N ALA A 38 -12.55 -0.74 2.48
CA ALA A 38 -11.15 -0.77 2.89
C ALA A 38 -10.44 -2.11 2.59
N GLY A 39 -11.14 -3.25 2.68
CA GLY A 39 -10.54 -4.56 2.38
C GLY A 39 -10.18 -4.70 0.91
N ASN A 40 -11.10 -4.34 0.01
CA ASN A 40 -10.84 -4.36 -1.43
C ASN A 40 -9.76 -3.34 -1.83
N LEU A 41 -9.74 -2.17 -1.18
CA LEU A 41 -8.71 -1.16 -1.38
C LEU A 41 -7.35 -1.61 -0.85
N SER A 42 -7.28 -2.29 0.30
CA SER A 42 -6.03 -2.86 0.83
C SER A 42 -5.36 -3.79 -0.18
N LEU A 43 -6.14 -4.65 -0.85
CA LEU A 43 -5.58 -5.52 -1.86
C LEU A 43 -5.21 -4.77 -3.15
N ALA A 44 -5.99 -3.76 -3.52
CA ALA A 44 -5.64 -2.90 -4.64
C ALA A 44 -4.34 -2.12 -4.37
N PHE A 45 -4.06 -1.73 -3.13
CA PHE A 45 -2.78 -1.15 -2.69
C PHE A 45 -1.63 -2.15 -2.85
N GLU A 46 -1.79 -3.39 -2.41
CA GLU A 46 -0.79 -4.45 -2.62
C GLU A 46 -0.50 -4.70 -4.10
N TYR A 47 -1.48 -4.50 -4.99
CA TYR A 47 -1.28 -4.57 -6.45
C TYR A 47 -0.53 -3.35 -7.00
N GLY A 48 -0.85 -2.16 -6.50
CA GLY A 48 -0.27 -0.89 -6.95
C GLY A 48 1.08 -0.54 -6.33
N TYR A 49 1.52 -1.29 -5.30
CA TYR A 49 2.76 -1.06 -4.58
C TYR A 49 3.98 -1.12 -5.50
N ARG A 50 4.90 -0.17 -5.30
CA ARG A 50 6.24 -0.16 -5.90
C ARG A 50 7.26 -0.10 -4.77
N PRO A 51 8.30 -0.95 -4.74
CA PRO A 51 9.31 -0.98 -3.69
C PRO A 51 10.30 0.18 -3.84
N LEU A 52 9.80 1.40 -3.70
CA LEU A 52 10.57 2.64 -3.75
C LEU A 52 10.61 3.24 -2.34
N PRO A 53 11.72 3.88 -1.94
CA PRO A 53 11.73 4.70 -0.73
C PRO A 53 10.60 5.72 -0.77
N THR A 54 10.06 6.06 0.40
CA THR A 54 8.96 7.03 0.60
C THR A 54 7.65 6.74 -0.14
N PHE A 55 7.49 5.60 -0.82
CA PHE A 55 6.32 5.30 -1.66
C PHE A 55 4.99 5.49 -0.92
N TRP A 56 4.88 4.94 0.28
CA TRP A 56 3.65 5.05 1.07
C TRP A 56 3.52 6.40 1.77
N ARG A 57 4.63 6.98 2.23
CA ARG A 57 4.61 8.32 2.84
C ARG A 57 4.21 9.41 1.86
N ASP A 58 4.57 9.26 0.59
CA ASP A 58 4.25 10.22 -0.47
C ASP A 58 2.96 9.86 -1.22
N PHE A 59 2.25 8.80 -0.80
CA PHE A 59 1.04 8.34 -1.48
C PHE A 59 -0.07 9.41 -1.49
N ASP A 60 -0.52 9.79 -2.69
CA ASP A 60 -1.58 10.78 -2.86
C ASP A 60 -2.98 10.14 -2.76
N LEU A 61 -3.52 10.15 -1.54
CA LEU A 61 -4.89 9.70 -1.29
C LEU A 61 -5.93 10.54 -2.05
N THR A 62 -5.68 11.83 -2.30
CA THR A 62 -6.63 12.68 -3.03
C THR A 62 -6.71 12.24 -4.48
N ALA A 63 -5.57 12.03 -5.15
CA ALA A 63 -5.52 11.52 -6.52
C ALA A 63 -6.21 10.15 -6.65
N LEU A 64 -6.09 9.28 -5.64
CA LEU A 64 -6.84 8.03 -5.60
C LEU A 64 -8.35 8.26 -5.52
N LEU A 65 -8.81 9.11 -4.59
CA LEU A 65 -10.24 9.39 -4.41
C LEU A 65 -10.88 10.01 -5.65
N ASP A 66 -10.15 10.87 -6.36
CA ASP A 66 -10.58 11.45 -7.63
C ASP A 66 -10.71 10.37 -8.71
N ALA A 67 -9.68 9.54 -8.90
CA ALA A 67 -9.72 8.43 -9.86
C ALA A 67 -10.83 7.41 -9.53
N MET A 68 -11.07 7.16 -8.24
CA MET A 68 -12.17 6.31 -7.78
C MET A 68 -13.52 6.93 -8.08
N SER A 69 -13.71 8.23 -7.87
CA SER A 69 -14.96 8.92 -8.18
C SER A 69 -15.23 9.05 -9.67
N GLU A 70 -14.20 9.15 -10.50
CA GLU A 70 -14.33 9.04 -11.95
C GLU A 70 -14.82 7.65 -12.38
N ARG A 71 -14.25 6.60 -11.78
CA ARG A 71 -14.57 5.22 -12.17
C ARG A 71 -15.85 4.66 -11.53
N PHE A 72 -16.13 5.05 -10.30
CA PHE A 72 -17.24 4.58 -9.47
C PHE A 72 -18.06 5.78 -8.97
N PRO A 73 -18.82 6.46 -9.85
CA PRO A 73 -19.43 7.75 -9.52
C PRO A 73 -20.41 7.71 -8.35
N ASN A 74 -20.96 6.54 -8.02
CA ASN A 74 -21.98 6.37 -6.97
C ASN A 74 -21.44 5.68 -5.71
N TRP A 75 -20.12 5.43 -5.61
CA TRP A 75 -19.55 4.63 -4.53
C TRP A 75 -19.90 5.16 -3.14
N ARG A 76 -19.88 6.48 -2.94
CA ARG A 76 -20.22 7.12 -1.65
C ARG A 76 -21.65 6.78 -1.21
N SER A 77 -22.60 6.94 -2.12
CA SER A 77 -24.00 6.61 -1.86
C SER A 77 -24.24 5.10 -1.74
N ALA A 78 -23.48 4.27 -2.47
CA ALA A 78 -23.59 2.82 -2.41
C ALA A 78 -23.08 2.25 -1.08
N VAL A 79 -22.01 2.82 -0.52
CA VAL A 79 -21.47 2.48 0.81
C VAL A 79 -22.49 2.78 1.90
N GLN A 80 -23.12 3.96 1.86
CA GLN A 80 -24.15 4.38 2.81
C GLN A 80 -25.34 3.41 2.88
N ARG A 81 -25.70 2.76 1.76
CA ARG A 81 -26.79 1.77 1.71
C ARG A 81 -26.44 0.43 2.36
N ARG A 82 -25.17 0.18 2.70
CA ARG A 82 -24.69 -1.04 3.37
C ARG A 82 -24.41 -0.81 4.86
N ASP A 83 -25.12 0.14 5.47
CA ASP A 83 -25.00 0.55 6.88
C ASP A 83 -23.57 0.94 7.31
N ARG A 84 -22.72 1.34 6.35
CA ARG A 84 -21.38 1.89 6.58
C ARG A 84 -21.35 3.35 6.15
N THR A 85 -20.60 4.17 6.87
CA THR A 85 -20.42 5.57 6.46
C THR A 85 -19.25 5.70 5.50
N THR A 86 -19.29 6.71 4.64
CA THR A 86 -18.14 7.00 3.75
C THR A 86 -16.92 7.36 4.60
N GLU A 87 -17.15 8.07 5.71
CA GLU A 87 -16.16 8.47 6.69
C GLU A 87 -15.48 7.26 7.35
N GLU A 88 -16.23 6.21 7.66
CA GLU A 88 -15.66 4.98 8.22
C GLU A 88 -14.74 4.28 7.22
N VAL A 89 -15.17 4.15 5.96
CA VAL A 89 -14.33 3.57 4.90
C VAL A 89 -13.04 4.38 4.73
N LEU A 90 -13.15 5.71 4.68
CA LEU A 90 -11.98 6.59 4.54
C LEU A 90 -11.04 6.48 5.76
N ARG A 91 -11.58 6.42 6.97
CA ARG A 91 -10.78 6.21 8.19
C ARG A 91 -10.00 4.90 8.15
N GLN A 92 -10.66 3.81 7.75
CA GLN A 92 -10.00 2.50 7.62
C GLN A 92 -8.92 2.51 6.52
N VAL A 93 -9.17 3.18 5.40
CA VAL A 93 -8.17 3.36 4.32
C VAL A 93 -6.97 4.16 4.80
N GLN A 94 -7.19 5.26 5.53
CA GLN A 94 -6.12 6.05 6.12
C GLN A 94 -5.31 5.24 7.13
N GLU A 95 -5.96 4.39 7.94
CA GLU A 95 -5.29 3.50 8.87
C GLU A 95 -4.39 2.49 8.14
N ILE A 96 -4.86 1.90 7.03
CA ILE A 96 -4.06 1.00 6.19
C ILE A 96 -2.82 1.72 5.62
N LEU A 97 -3.01 2.90 5.02
CA LEU A 97 -1.91 3.69 4.46
C LEU A 97 -0.91 4.12 5.54
N HIS A 98 -1.41 4.46 6.74
CA HIS A 98 -0.56 4.79 7.88
C HIS A 98 0.28 3.60 8.33
N CYS A 99 -0.30 2.39 8.42
CA CYS A 99 0.46 1.17 8.70
C CYS A 99 1.58 0.97 7.68
N HIS A 100 1.27 1.04 6.38
CA HIS A 100 2.26 0.86 5.33
C HIS A 100 3.38 1.90 5.36
N ALA A 101 3.04 3.18 5.56
CA ALA A 101 4.01 4.26 5.71
C ALA A 101 4.91 4.10 6.95
N PHE A 102 4.34 3.59 8.05
CA PHE A 102 5.09 3.29 9.26
C PHE A 102 6.06 2.12 9.06
N ASP A 103 5.61 1.03 8.43
CA ASP A 103 6.45 -0.13 8.13
C ASP A 103 7.59 0.22 7.17
N GLU A 104 7.31 1.03 6.14
CA GLU A 104 8.30 1.59 5.21
C GLU A 104 9.34 2.45 5.94
N ALA A 105 8.91 3.38 6.81
CA ALA A 105 9.83 4.21 7.56
C ALA A 105 10.76 3.40 8.47
N ASN A 106 10.24 2.33 9.09
CA ASN A 106 11.05 1.42 9.88
C ASN A 106 12.04 0.62 9.02
N ALA A 107 11.60 0.15 7.86
CA ALA A 107 12.46 -0.56 6.91
C ALA A 107 13.61 0.31 6.43
N GLU A 108 13.36 1.58 6.12
CA GLU A 108 14.42 2.54 5.74
C GLU A 108 15.42 2.79 6.87
N MET A 109 14.95 2.88 8.12
CA MET A 109 15.85 2.98 9.28
C MET A 109 16.75 1.75 9.41
N LEU A 110 16.20 0.54 9.18
CA LEU A 110 16.99 -0.70 9.17
C LEU A 110 17.95 -0.74 7.97
N MET A 111 17.52 -0.27 6.81
CA MET A 111 18.34 -0.23 5.59
C MET A 111 19.56 0.69 5.75
N ALA A 112 19.43 1.75 6.55
CA ALA A 112 20.55 2.65 6.87
C ALA A 112 21.66 1.98 7.70
N LEU A 113 21.39 0.83 8.33
CA LEU A 113 22.41 0.06 9.05
C LEU A 113 23.34 -0.67 8.08
N PRO A 114 24.61 -0.90 8.47
CA PRO A 114 25.47 -1.86 7.78
C PRO A 114 24.79 -3.24 7.70
N LYS A 115 24.90 -3.95 6.57
CA LYS A 115 24.24 -5.25 6.34
C LYS A 115 24.43 -6.25 7.49
N HIS A 116 25.64 -6.35 8.03
CA HIS A 116 25.98 -7.29 9.11
C HIS A 116 25.36 -6.92 10.47
N ALA A 117 24.86 -5.69 10.63
CA ALA A 117 24.23 -5.20 11.85
C ALA A 117 22.70 -5.19 11.76
N ARG A 118 22.13 -5.55 10.61
CA ARG A 118 20.67 -5.59 10.42
C ARG A 118 20.11 -6.78 11.19
N PRO A 119 19.04 -6.58 11.98
CA PRO A 119 18.29 -7.68 12.59
C PRO A 119 17.79 -8.66 11.53
N THR A 120 17.79 -9.95 11.85
CA THR A 120 17.36 -11.03 10.93
C THR A 120 16.04 -11.67 11.31
N ASP A 121 15.48 -11.32 12.46
CA ASP A 121 14.20 -11.82 12.97
C ASP A 121 13.32 -10.69 13.51
N SER A 122 12.02 -10.96 13.58
CA SER A 122 11.01 -9.95 13.92
C SER A 122 11.14 -9.41 15.34
N GLU A 123 11.64 -10.20 16.29
CA GLU A 123 11.81 -9.76 17.67
C GLU A 123 12.99 -8.80 17.79
N ALA A 124 14.15 -9.17 17.23
CA ALA A 124 15.34 -8.34 17.20
C ALA A 124 15.07 -7.03 16.43
N ALA A 125 14.36 -7.09 15.30
CA ALA A 125 13.94 -5.92 14.55
C ALA A 125 13.03 -5.01 15.39
N SER A 126 12.00 -5.58 16.04
CA SER A 126 11.08 -4.82 16.89
C SER A 126 11.79 -4.15 18.07
N ARG A 127 12.71 -4.85 18.73
CA ARG A 127 13.54 -4.28 19.82
C ARG A 127 14.37 -3.11 19.31
N TRP A 128 15.04 -3.30 18.17
CA TRP A 128 15.88 -2.25 17.59
C TRP A 128 15.05 -1.03 17.20
N ILE A 129 13.93 -1.22 16.50
CA ILE A 129 13.02 -0.15 16.06
C ILE A 129 12.54 0.66 17.28
N ARG A 130 12.04 0.00 18.32
CA ARG A 130 11.55 0.68 19.52
C ARG A 130 12.65 1.48 20.22
N ALA A 131 13.85 0.92 20.32
CA ALA A 131 14.99 1.63 20.91
C ALA A 131 15.37 2.87 20.10
N GLU A 132 15.36 2.76 18.77
CA GLU A 132 15.66 3.88 17.89
C GLU A 132 14.56 4.96 17.92
N LEU A 133 13.28 4.58 17.91
CA LEU A 133 12.15 5.51 18.06
C LEU A 133 12.21 6.26 19.40
N LEU A 134 12.51 5.54 20.49
CA LEU A 134 12.70 6.15 21.82
C LEU A 134 13.86 7.15 21.82
N LYS A 135 15.02 6.77 21.25
CA LYS A 135 16.18 7.64 21.12
C LYS A 135 15.88 8.91 20.32
N ARG A 136 15.02 8.81 19.29
CA ARG A 136 14.57 9.94 18.47
C ARG A 136 13.41 10.73 19.08
N LYS A 137 12.88 10.32 20.23
CA LYS A 137 11.72 10.94 20.91
C LYS A 137 10.45 10.93 20.05
N LEU A 138 10.26 9.89 19.24
CA LEU A 138 9.09 9.69 18.39
C LEU A 138 8.02 8.90 19.15
N GLU A 139 7.34 9.58 20.07
CA GLU A 139 6.43 8.93 21.04
C GLU A 139 5.19 8.31 20.40
N ALA A 140 4.64 8.91 19.35
CA ALA A 140 3.45 8.40 18.67
C ALA A 140 3.77 7.09 17.93
N GLU A 141 4.87 7.10 17.20
CA GLU A 141 5.44 5.97 16.47
C GLU A 141 5.85 4.85 17.43
N LEU A 142 6.44 5.20 18.59
CA LEU A 142 6.79 4.21 19.61
C LEU A 142 5.54 3.52 20.17
N ARG A 143 4.48 4.27 20.49
CA ARG A 143 3.20 3.68 20.94
C ARG A 143 2.61 2.78 19.86
N PHE A 144 2.69 3.20 18.59
CA PHE A 144 2.22 2.39 17.46
C PHE A 144 3.02 1.09 17.33
N ALA A 145 4.36 1.15 17.42
CA ALA A 145 5.25 -0.02 17.40
C ALA A 145 4.99 -1.03 18.53
N GLN A 146 4.37 -0.58 19.63
CA GLN A 146 4.08 -1.39 20.80
C GLN A 146 2.72 -2.09 20.75
N ARG A 147 1.81 -1.66 19.88
CA ARG A 147 0.40 -2.12 19.85
C ARG A 147 0.26 -3.62 19.59
N ASP A 148 1.00 -4.14 18.61
CA ASP A 148 0.77 -5.47 18.02
C ASP A 148 1.96 -6.42 18.22
N GLY A 149 2.56 -6.42 19.42
CA GLY A 149 3.69 -7.30 19.74
C GLY A 149 4.88 -7.07 18.79
N ASN A 150 5.43 -8.10 18.16
CA ASN A 150 6.60 -7.96 17.28
C ASN A 150 6.24 -7.64 15.80
N ARG A 151 5.00 -7.21 15.53
CA ARG A 151 4.52 -6.97 14.16
C ARG A 151 5.31 -5.90 13.42
N CYS A 152 5.72 -4.83 14.10
CA CYS A 152 6.51 -3.76 13.48
C CYS A 152 7.86 -4.27 12.94
N GLY A 153 8.51 -5.20 13.64
CA GLY A 153 9.74 -5.82 13.16
C GLY A 153 9.53 -6.78 11.99
N GLU A 154 8.47 -7.60 12.04
CA GLU A 154 8.13 -8.49 10.93
C GLU A 154 7.84 -7.71 9.63
N ALA A 155 6.96 -6.70 9.72
CA ALA A 155 6.58 -5.89 8.57
C ALA A 155 7.76 -5.07 8.03
N ALA A 156 8.54 -4.45 8.90
CA ALA A 156 9.74 -3.71 8.49
C ALA A 156 10.79 -4.59 7.80
N LEU A 157 10.95 -5.87 8.23
CA LEU A 157 11.85 -6.80 7.55
C LEU A 157 11.35 -7.19 6.16
N GLN A 158 10.04 -7.38 5.99
CA GLN A 158 9.45 -7.64 4.67
C GLN A 158 9.66 -6.45 3.72
N GLU A 159 9.38 -5.22 4.18
CA GLU A 159 9.61 -4.00 3.40
C GLU A 159 11.11 -3.80 3.10
N LEU A 160 11.99 -4.03 4.09
CA LEU A 160 13.44 -3.95 3.91
C LEU A 160 13.90 -4.90 2.79
N HIS A 161 13.42 -6.13 2.80
CA HIS A 161 13.76 -7.09 1.75
C HIS A 161 13.28 -6.63 0.37
N CYS A 162 12.09 -6.04 0.27
CA CYS A 162 11.59 -5.44 -0.97
C CYS A 162 12.51 -4.33 -1.49
N LEU A 163 12.90 -3.41 -0.61
CA LEU A 163 13.80 -2.31 -0.94
C LEU A 163 15.20 -2.81 -1.33
N GLU A 164 15.71 -3.84 -0.66
CA GLU A 164 16.98 -4.48 -1.01
C GLU A 164 16.93 -5.14 -2.38
N CYS A 165 15.89 -5.92 -2.67
CA CYS A 165 15.70 -6.54 -3.98
C CYS A 165 15.62 -5.48 -5.08
N ALA A 166 14.80 -4.45 -4.88
CA ALA A 166 14.68 -3.33 -5.83
C ALA A 166 16.01 -2.61 -6.07
N ALA A 167 16.78 -2.35 -5.01
CA ALA A 167 18.10 -1.70 -5.11
C ALA A 167 19.17 -2.56 -5.81
N ASN A 168 18.94 -3.86 -5.98
CA ASN A 168 19.84 -4.77 -6.70
C ASN A 168 19.25 -5.24 -8.04
N ASP A 169 18.18 -4.59 -8.53
CA ASP A 169 17.44 -4.96 -9.74
C ASP A 169 16.98 -6.44 -9.73
N VAL A 170 16.69 -6.97 -8.53
CA VAL A 170 16.16 -8.32 -8.33
C VAL A 170 14.65 -8.25 -8.25
N GLU A 171 13.97 -9.02 -9.10
CA GLU A 171 12.51 -9.16 -9.03
C GLU A 171 12.13 -9.86 -7.72
N PHE A 172 11.33 -9.19 -6.90
CA PHE A 172 10.75 -9.75 -5.69
C PHE A 172 9.27 -9.42 -5.62
N GLU A 173 8.44 -10.42 -5.35
CA GLU A 173 7.00 -10.27 -5.22
C GLU A 173 6.59 -10.57 -3.78
N ARG A 174 5.96 -9.59 -3.13
CA ARG A 174 5.35 -9.78 -1.81
C ARG A 174 4.17 -10.75 -1.91
N ILE A 175 3.91 -11.47 -0.84
CA ILE A 175 2.74 -12.37 -0.75
C ILE A 175 1.44 -11.59 -1.06
N GLY A 176 1.26 -10.40 -0.50
CA GLY A 176 0.07 -9.56 -0.77
C GLY A 176 -0.07 -9.21 -2.26
N THR A 177 1.01 -8.73 -2.90
CA THR A 177 1.06 -8.48 -4.34
C THR A 177 0.72 -9.72 -5.16
N SER A 178 1.24 -10.89 -4.78
CA SER A 178 0.97 -12.17 -5.44
C SER A 178 -0.50 -12.58 -5.34
N VAL A 179 -1.10 -12.44 -4.15
CA VAL A 179 -2.52 -12.69 -3.91
C VAL A 179 -3.38 -11.75 -4.76
N ALA A 180 -3.02 -10.46 -4.81
CA ALA A 180 -3.73 -9.47 -5.61
C ALA A 180 -3.70 -9.85 -7.09
N ARG A 181 -2.50 -10.12 -7.65
CA ARG A 181 -2.34 -10.55 -9.05
C ARG A 181 -3.14 -11.82 -9.35
N THR A 182 -3.12 -12.79 -8.45
CA THR A 182 -3.88 -14.05 -8.61
C THR A 182 -5.38 -13.79 -8.69
N TRP A 183 -5.93 -12.96 -7.79
CA TRP A 183 -7.34 -12.61 -7.84
C TRP A 183 -7.69 -11.86 -9.14
N ARG A 184 -6.92 -10.84 -9.52
CA ARG A 184 -7.14 -10.12 -10.79
C ARG A 184 -7.16 -11.06 -12.00
N ASN A 185 -6.18 -11.95 -12.09
CA ASN A 185 -6.06 -12.90 -13.19
C ASN A 185 -7.27 -13.86 -13.23
N ARG A 186 -7.74 -14.31 -12.07
CA ARG A 186 -8.94 -15.14 -11.98
C ARG A 186 -10.19 -14.40 -12.45
N ALA A 187 -10.41 -13.17 -11.98
CA ALA A 187 -11.56 -12.36 -12.37
C ALA A 187 -11.60 -12.09 -13.88
N LEU A 188 -10.45 -11.77 -14.48
CA LEU A 188 -10.32 -11.59 -15.93
C LEU A 188 -10.60 -12.89 -16.70
N ALA A 189 -10.12 -14.03 -16.21
CA ALA A 189 -10.37 -15.33 -16.84
C ALA A 189 -11.87 -15.69 -16.79
N GLU A 190 -12.55 -15.46 -15.67
CA GLU A 190 -13.98 -15.68 -15.52
C GLU A 190 -14.80 -14.79 -16.47
N ARG A 191 -14.44 -13.50 -16.59
CA ARG A 191 -15.07 -12.56 -17.52
C ARG A 191 -14.93 -13.02 -18.97
N LYS A 192 -13.74 -13.48 -19.39
CA LYS A 192 -13.51 -14.01 -20.75
C LYS A 192 -14.37 -15.25 -21.03
N ARG A 193 -14.52 -16.15 -20.05
CA ARG A 193 -15.38 -17.34 -20.19
C ARG A 193 -16.85 -16.98 -20.37
N HIS A 194 -17.34 -15.95 -19.68
CA HIS A 194 -18.74 -15.50 -19.83
C HIS A 194 -19.02 -14.88 -21.20
N LEU A 195 -18.04 -14.18 -21.78
CA LEU A 195 -18.14 -13.60 -23.12
C LEU A 195 -18.07 -14.64 -24.26
N GLN A 196 -17.61 -15.86 -23.97
CA GLN A 196 -17.41 -16.93 -24.96
C GLN A 196 -18.53 -17.99 -24.97
N LYS A 197 -19.53 -17.89 -24.09
CA LYS A 197 -20.71 -18.78 -24.13
C LYS A 197 -21.72 -18.25 -25.16
N PRO A 198 -22.12 -19.04 -26.19
CA PRO A 198 -23.23 -18.66 -27.05
C PRO A 198 -24.53 -18.60 -26.23
N GLN A 199 -25.39 -17.61 -26.52
CA GLN A 199 -26.78 -17.57 -26.03
C GLN A 199 -27.60 -18.74 -26.58
#